data_AF-A0A1D8AXV4-F1
#
_entry.id   AF-A0A1D8AXV4-F1
#
_cell.length_a   1.000
_cell.length_b   1.000
_cell.length_c   1.000
_cell.angle_alpha   90.00
_cell.angle_beta   90.00
_cell.angle_gamma   90.00
#
_symmetry.space_group_name_H-M   'P 1'
#
loop_
_entity.id
_entity.type
_entity.pdbx_description
1 polymer ?
#
loop_
_entity_poly.entity_id
_entity_poly.type
_entity_poly.pdbx_seq_one_letter_code
_entity_poly.pdbx_strand_id
1 'polypeptide(L)'
;MQRAVLHGLPVVKLAPSGRVLPAPHGLFLDGTGLNEQEATEVLARCMETHGALPIVREPSATAEMAALRQRLSSYQQEFTLAAATRLAVR
;
A
#
# COMPACT_ATOMS: atom_id res chain seq x y z
N MET A 1 -14.53 -1.57 -1.07
CA MET A 1 -13.14 -1.41 -1.54
C MET A 1 -12.22 -2.60 -1.24
N GLN A 2 -12.42 -3.36 -0.15
CA GLN A 2 -11.62 -4.57 0.14
C GLN A 2 -11.52 -5.55 -1.05
N ARG A 3 -12.62 -5.74 -1.78
CA ARG A 3 -12.64 -6.60 -2.98
C ARG A 3 -11.65 -6.16 -4.07
N ALA A 4 -11.36 -4.87 -4.21
CA ALA A 4 -10.38 -4.38 -5.18
C ALA A 4 -8.98 -4.92 -4.88
N VAL A 5 -8.57 -4.87 -3.61
CA VAL A 5 -7.27 -5.39 -3.15
C VAL A 5 -7.16 -6.89 -3.36
N LEU A 6 -8.22 -7.64 -3.07
CA LEU A 6 -8.26 -9.08 -3.33
C LEU A 6 -8.16 -9.41 -4.83
N HIS A 7 -8.57 -8.51 -5.72
CA HIS A 7 -8.37 -8.64 -7.17
C HIS A 7 -7.07 -8.02 -7.68
N GLY A 8 -6.11 -7.76 -6.79
CA GLY A 8 -4.78 -7.27 -7.17
C GLY A 8 -4.68 -5.76 -7.39
N LEU A 9 -5.71 -4.99 -7.02
CA LEU A 9 -5.69 -3.53 -7.13
C LEU A 9 -5.25 -2.90 -5.80
N PRO A 10 -4.04 -2.32 -5.72
CA PRO A 10 -3.60 -1.65 -4.50
C PRO A 10 -4.45 -0.42 -4.21
N VAL A 11 -4.74 -0.20 -2.93
CA VAL A 11 -5.50 0.97 -2.47
C VAL A 11 -4.66 1.69 -1.42
N VAL A 12 -4.37 2.96 -1.68
CA VAL A 12 -3.63 3.84 -0.78
C VAL A 12 -4.60 4.81 -0.12
N LYS A 13 -4.51 4.94 1.20
CA LYS A 13 -5.27 5.92 1.97
C LYS A 13 -4.45 7.18 2.14
N LEU A 14 -5.01 8.30 1.70
CA LEU A 14 -4.41 9.63 1.87
C LEU A 14 -5.22 10.43 2.89
N ALA A 15 -4.55 11.30 3.62
CA ALA A 15 -5.19 12.29 4.48
C ALA A 15 -4.50 13.65 4.30
N PRO A 16 -5.26 14.74 4.17
CA PRO A 16 -4.69 16.10 4.12
C PRO A 16 -3.84 16.44 5.35
N SER A 17 -4.19 15.89 6.51
CA SER A 17 -3.46 16.05 7.78
C SER A 17 -2.29 15.06 7.95
N GLY A 18 -2.10 14.15 7.00
CA GLY A 18 -1.06 13.13 6.98
C GLY A 18 -1.23 11.95 7.95
N ARG A 19 -2.31 11.93 8.73
CA ARG A 19 -2.69 10.76 9.54
C ARG A 19 -3.93 10.09 8.96
N VAL A 20 -3.79 8.84 8.54
CA VAL A 20 -4.93 7.96 8.26
C VAL A 20 -5.05 6.91 9.35
N LEU A 21 -6.28 6.52 9.67
CA LEU A 21 -6.51 5.41 10.58
C LEU A 21 -5.97 4.11 9.98
N PRO A 22 -5.44 3.17 10.77
CA PRO A 22 -5.05 1.85 10.28
C PRO A 22 -6.21 1.19 9.53
N ALA A 23 -5.91 0.55 8.40
CA ALA A 23 -6.92 -0.17 7.64
C ALA A 23 -7.38 -1.41 8.42
N PRO A 24 -8.68 -1.70 8.50
CA PRO A 24 -9.14 -2.98 9.02
C PRO A 24 -8.51 -4.10 8.19
N HIS A 25 -7.95 -5.10 8.89
CA HIS A 25 -7.32 -6.30 8.32
C HIS A 25 -6.02 -6.10 7.52
N GLY A 26 -5.42 -4.89 7.54
CA GLY A 26 -4.11 -4.64 6.93
C GLY A 26 -4.09 -4.74 5.40
N LEU A 27 -5.22 -4.41 4.74
CA LEU A 27 -5.38 -4.56 3.29
C LEU A 27 -5.18 -3.26 2.50
N PHE A 28 -5.11 -2.11 3.15
CA PHE A 28 -4.86 -0.83 2.49
C PHE A 28 -3.52 -0.26 2.94
N LEU A 29 -2.85 0.43 2.02
CA LEU A 29 -1.62 1.14 2.28
C LEU A 29 -1.92 2.49 2.94
N ASP A 30 -1.09 2.89 3.88
CA ASP A 30 -1.05 4.22 4.45
C ASP A 30 -0.11 5.09 3.60
N GLY A 31 -0.62 6.19 3.06
CA GLY A 31 0.17 7.17 2.29
C GLY A 31 1.11 8.02 3.13
N THR A 32 1.03 7.96 4.46
CA THR A 32 2.01 8.52 5.40
C THR A 32 2.32 10.01 5.20
N GLY A 33 1.30 10.81 4.88
CA GLY A 33 1.45 12.26 4.67
C GLY A 33 1.88 12.69 3.28
N LEU A 34 2.04 11.75 2.34
CA LEU A 34 2.19 12.05 0.93
C LEU A 34 0.91 12.65 0.35
N ASN A 35 1.07 13.53 -0.63
CA ASN A 35 -0.05 13.98 -1.46
C ASN A 35 -0.38 12.93 -2.55
N GLU A 36 -1.42 13.17 -3.33
CA GLU A 36 -1.89 12.23 -4.35
C GLU A 36 -0.83 11.92 -5.43
N GLN A 37 -0.13 12.95 -5.90
CA GLN A 37 0.90 12.79 -6.92
C GLN A 37 2.09 11.98 -6.39
N GLU A 38 2.61 12.35 -5.23
CA GLU A 38 3.72 11.64 -4.58
C GLU A 38 3.35 10.17 -4.31
N ALA A 39 2.14 9.92 -3.81
CA ALA A 39 1.66 8.57 -3.56
C ALA A 39 1.51 7.75 -4.86
N THR A 40 1.11 8.40 -5.95
CA THR A 40 1.01 7.76 -7.28
C THR A 40 2.38 7.34 -7.79
N GLU A 41 3.39 8.21 -7.68
CA GLU A 41 4.76 7.91 -8.09
C GLU A 41 5.37 6.76 -7.27
N VAL A 42 5.19 6.77 -5.95
CA VAL A 42 5.65 5.68 -5.08
C VAL A 42 4.94 4.37 -5.42
N LEU A 43 3.63 4.41 -5.66
CA LEU A 43 2.87 3.21 -6.00
C LEU A 43 3.30 2.60 -7.34
N ALA A 44 3.54 3.44 -8.35
CA ALA A 44 4.07 3.00 -9.64
C ALA A 44 5.43 2.32 -9.47
N ARG A 45 6.34 2.93 -8.71
CA ARG A 45 7.66 2.34 -8.39
C ARG A 45 7.54 1.00 -7.67
N CYS A 46 6.61 0.87 -6.72
CA CYS A 46 6.35 -0.38 -6.02
C CYS A 46 5.94 -1.49 -6.99
N MET A 47 5.07 -1.17 -7.95
CA MET A 47 4.61 -2.12 -8.96
C MET A 47 5.74 -2.54 -9.91
N GLU A 48 6.61 -1.62 -10.31
CA GLU A 48 7.79 -1.90 -11.13
C GLU A 48 8.81 -2.77 -10.39
N THR A 49 9.04 -2.50 -9.09
CA THR A 49 10.11 -3.12 -8.30
C THR A 49 9.69 -4.49 -7.73
N HIS A 50 8.46 -4.59 -7.24
CA HIS A 50 7.97 -5.77 -6.53
C HIS A 50 6.92 -6.57 -7.31
N GLY A 51 6.50 -6.08 -8.48
CA GLY A 51 5.41 -6.63 -9.26
C GLY A 51 4.04 -6.34 -8.64
N ALA A 52 2.98 -6.54 -9.44
CA ALA A 52 1.59 -6.30 -9.04
C ALA A 52 1.17 -7.11 -7.79
N LEU A 53 0.10 -6.66 -7.11
CA LEU A 53 -0.48 -7.42 -6.02
C LEU A 53 -1.02 -8.78 -6.52
N PRO A 54 -0.77 -9.88 -5.80
CA PRO A 54 -1.34 -11.17 -6.15
C PRO A 54 -2.87 -11.14 -5.97
N ILE A 55 -3.57 -11.90 -6.81
CA ILE A 55 -5.01 -12.09 -6.72
C ILE A 55 -5.30 -13.14 -5.65
N VAL A 56 -6.23 -12.81 -4.75
CA VAL A 56 -6.83 -13.75 -3.78
C VAL A 56 -8.19 -14.17 -4.31
N ARG A 57 -8.29 -15.43 -4.72
CA ARG A 57 -9.52 -16.02 -5.27
C ARG A 57 -10.47 -16.42 -4.16
N GLU A 58 -9.91 -16.93 -3.07
CA GLU A 58 -10.65 -17.37 -1.90
C GLU A 58 -10.06 -16.73 -0.64
N PRO A 59 -10.79 -15.87 0.09
CA PRO A 59 -10.28 -15.21 1.28
C PRO A 59 -9.90 -16.15 2.45
N SER A 60 -10.45 -17.37 2.47
CA SER A 60 -10.04 -18.43 3.42
C SER A 60 -8.73 -19.11 3.03
N ALA A 61 -8.23 -18.90 1.81
CA ALA A 61 -6.95 -19.43 1.37
C ALA A 61 -5.81 -18.69 2.09
N THR A 62 -5.23 -19.35 3.08
CA THR A 62 -4.19 -18.80 3.95
C THR A 62 -2.93 -18.42 3.18
N ALA A 63 -2.56 -19.19 2.16
CA ALA A 63 -1.37 -18.93 1.35
C ALA A 63 -1.50 -17.70 0.44
N GLU A 64 -2.63 -17.54 -0.27
CA GLU A 64 -2.88 -16.37 -1.12
C GLU A 64 -2.96 -15.09 -0.28
N MET A 65 -3.64 -15.17 0.87
CA MET A 65 -3.71 -14.07 1.82
C MET A 65 -2.34 -13.71 2.42
N ALA A 66 -1.50 -14.70 2.72
CA ALA A 66 -0.14 -14.45 3.20
C ALA A 66 0.71 -13.76 2.13
N ALA A 67 0.65 -14.22 0.88
CA ALA A 67 1.37 -13.60 -0.24
C ALA A 67 0.91 -12.15 -0.49
N LEU A 68 -0.40 -11.90 -0.44
CA LEU A 68 -0.96 -10.54 -0.54
C LEU A 68 -0.43 -9.63 0.56
N ARG A 69 -0.50 -10.09 1.82
CA ARG A 69 -0.03 -9.31 2.98
C ARG A 69 1.47 -9.04 2.91
N GLN A 70 2.26 -10.01 2.48
CA GLN A 70 3.69 -9.84 2.29
C GLN A 70 3.97 -8.76 1.24
N ARG A 71 3.27 -8.78 0.09
CA ARG A 71 3.42 -7.76 -0.96
C ARG A 71 3.03 -6.36 -0.46
N LEU A 72 1.89 -6.27 0.24
CA LEU A 72 1.43 -5.02 0.84
C LEU A 72 2.43 -4.48 1.88
N SER A 73 3.08 -5.37 2.66
CA SER A 73 4.13 -4.96 3.59
C SER A 73 5.35 -4.37 2.88
N SER A 74 5.78 -4.94 1.75
CA SER A 74 6.88 -4.37 0.96
C SER A 74 6.51 -2.98 0.43
N TYR A 75 5.30 -2.84 -0.12
CA TYR A 75 4.82 -1.53 -0.60
C TYR A 75 4.77 -0.52 0.55
N GLN A 76 4.25 -0.91 1.72
CA GLN A 76 4.14 -0.01 2.87
C GLN A 76 5.51 0.53 3.34
N GLN A 77 6.57 -0.29 3.25
CA GLN A 77 7.93 0.13 3.58
C GLN A 77 8.41 1.24 2.63
N GLU A 78 8.14 1.12 1.33
CA GLU A 78 8.48 2.15 0.34
C GLU A 78 7.77 3.48 0.62
N PHE A 79 6.48 3.43 0.99
CA PHE A 79 5.73 4.61 1.41
C PHE A 79 6.34 5.27 2.65
N THR A 80 6.70 4.48 3.67
CA THR A 80 7.36 4.99 4.88
C THR A 80 8.71 5.65 4.57
N LEU A 81 9.51 5.06 3.69
CA LEU A 81 10.80 5.62 3.27
C LEU A 81 10.64 6.94 2.50
N ALA A 82 9.68 6.99 1.57
CA ALA A 82 9.39 8.20 0.80
C ALA A 82 8.94 9.36 1.71
N ALA A 83 8.04 9.08 2.65
CA ALA A 83 7.58 10.08 3.62
C ALA A 83 8.71 10.58 4.54
N ALA A 84 9.58 9.68 5.03
CA ALA A 84 10.72 10.05 5.85
C ALA A 84 11.72 10.95 5.09
N THR A 85 11.98 10.65 3.82
CA THR A 85 12.86 11.46 2.96
C THR A 85 12.31 12.87 2.78
N ARG A 86 11.00 13.01 2.56
CA ARG A 86 10.34 14.32 2.46
C ARG A 86 10.46 15.14 3.74
N LEU A 87 10.38 14.51 4.91
CA LEU A 87 10.54 15.18 6.20
C LEU A 87 11.99 15.65 6.43
N ALA A 88 12.99 14.94 5.90
CA ALA A 88 14.41 15.29 6.06
C ALA A 88 14.89 16.44 5.15
N VAL A 89 14.18 16.73 4.07
CA VAL A 89 14.51 17.82 3.11
C VAL A 89 13.84 19.15 3.50
N ARG A 90 13.03 19.16 4.56
CA ARG A 90 12.37 20.36 5.11
C ARG A 90 13.14 20.93 6.29
#